data_AF-A0A934IRE4-F1
#
_entry.id   AF-A0A934IRE4-F1
#
_cell.length_a   1.000
_cell.length_b   1.000
_cell.length_c   1.000
_cell.angle_alpha   90.00
_cell.angle_beta   90.00
_cell.angle_gamma   90.00
#
_symmetry.space_group_name_H-M   'P 1'
#
loop_
_entity.id
_entity.type
_entity.pdbx_description
1 polymer ?
#
loop_
_entity_poly.entity_id
_entity_poly.type
_entity_poly.pdbx_seq_one_letter_code
_entity_poly.pdbx_strand_id
1 'polypeptide(L)'
;MRRYFAPLAVLLALFLSPVVPAAAQTTIVAVVNGKPITSYDVSQRQKLLRLTGTRSNLHQVALDELIDEKVQLEAAQAVNITASDADIDRAIGEIASRIKMSPSQLTKGLASQGVNISTLRDRLRAQIAFNRLVRARFQSSLTVSEQDLVAALRKDDSLDKKIETAEYNLTQVMVALPEKPSPQRLADAKRRAADVRAKFTNCRDGLAMAKKTREVVVRPFGRRTAAELTPDARAVLEDVPVGRLSEPIEVPRGLVMFAVCDKKIIKSTNAAMKALEPDMNNERGEAFAKQYLRQLRRDAVIERR
;
A
#
# COMPACT_ATOMS: atom_id res chain seq x y z
N MET A 1 -79.58 -4.98 69.63
CA MET A 1 -79.01 -4.23 68.48
C MET A 1 -77.50 -4.40 68.49
N ARG A 2 -76.95 -5.28 67.65
CA ARG A 2 -75.51 -5.61 67.58
C ARG A 2 -74.84 -4.70 66.55
N ARG A 3 -73.89 -3.86 66.98
CA ARG A 3 -73.08 -2.99 66.11
C ARG A 3 -71.83 -3.76 65.65
N TYR A 4 -71.61 -3.86 64.35
CA TYR A 4 -70.40 -4.43 63.75
C TYR A 4 -69.40 -3.31 63.44
N PHE A 5 -68.18 -3.44 63.95
CA PHE A 5 -67.01 -2.63 63.59
C PHE A 5 -66.31 -3.27 62.38
N ALA A 6 -66.00 -2.49 61.35
CA ALA A 6 -65.18 -2.90 60.21
C ALA A 6 -63.75 -2.35 60.37
N PRO A 7 -62.67 -3.15 60.14
CA PRO A 7 -61.31 -2.64 60.21
C PRO A 7 -60.87 -2.06 58.84
N LEU A 8 -60.23 -0.90 58.89
CA LEU A 8 -59.64 -0.20 57.74
C LEU A 8 -58.21 -0.74 57.52
N ALA A 9 -57.96 -1.41 56.40
CA ALA A 9 -56.62 -1.87 56.02
C ALA A 9 -55.89 -0.78 55.22
N VAL A 10 -54.79 -0.27 55.76
CA VAL A 10 -53.90 0.70 55.09
C VAL A 10 -52.87 -0.07 54.25
N LEU A 11 -52.95 0.06 52.93
CA LEU A 11 -52.00 -0.51 51.96
C LEU A 11 -50.84 0.47 51.75
N LEU A 12 -49.64 0.09 52.20
CA LEU A 12 -48.39 0.80 51.97
C LEU A 12 -47.84 0.44 50.58
N ALA A 13 -47.99 1.32 49.59
CA ALA A 13 -47.45 1.13 48.25
C ALA A 13 -45.95 1.49 48.21
N LEU A 14 -45.09 0.47 48.07
CA LEU A 14 -43.67 0.67 47.73
C LEU A 14 -43.54 1.14 46.27
N PHE A 15 -43.17 2.39 46.08
CA PHE A 15 -42.77 2.92 44.77
C PHE A 15 -41.38 2.41 44.39
N LEU A 16 -41.31 1.29 43.66
CA LEU A 16 -40.09 0.93 42.91
C LEU A 16 -39.96 1.89 41.73
N SER A 17 -39.07 2.88 41.86
CA SER A 17 -38.66 3.69 40.71
C SER A 17 -37.79 2.81 39.78
N PRO A 18 -38.15 2.63 38.50
CA PRO A 18 -37.30 1.90 37.58
C PRO A 18 -36.02 2.71 37.35
N VAL A 19 -34.87 2.11 37.69
CA VAL A 19 -33.56 2.61 37.28
C VAL A 19 -33.46 2.42 35.77
N VAL A 20 -33.77 3.46 35.00
CA VAL A 20 -33.56 3.43 33.55
C VAL A 20 -32.05 3.51 33.31
N PRO A 21 -31.41 2.50 32.71
CA PRO A 21 -29.99 2.57 32.40
C PRO A 21 -29.77 3.73 31.41
N ALA A 22 -28.88 4.65 31.76
CA ALA A 22 -28.50 5.76 30.91
C ALA A 22 -27.84 5.23 29.64
N ALA A 23 -28.60 5.18 28.54
CA ALA A 23 -28.03 5.00 27.21
C ALA A 23 -27.01 6.13 26.99
N ALA A 24 -25.77 5.78 26.65
CA ALA A 24 -24.72 6.74 26.39
C ALA A 24 -25.20 7.74 25.31
N GLN A 25 -25.48 8.97 25.72
CA GLN A 25 -25.95 10.02 24.84
C GLN A 25 -24.80 10.37 23.88
N THR A 26 -24.93 9.94 22.62
CA THR A 26 -24.02 10.34 21.55
C THR A 26 -24.41 11.75 21.11
N THR A 27 -23.46 12.67 21.15
CA THR A 27 -23.68 14.08 20.79
C THR A 27 -22.91 14.40 19.52
N ILE A 28 -23.36 15.42 18.76
CA ILE A 28 -22.64 15.91 17.58
C ILE A 28 -21.56 16.88 18.05
N VAL A 29 -20.30 16.59 17.73
CA VAL A 29 -19.13 17.41 18.08
C VAL A 29 -18.76 18.34 16.92
N ALA A 30 -18.96 17.89 15.67
CA ALA A 30 -18.77 18.72 14.49
C ALA A 30 -19.65 18.26 13.34
N VAL A 31 -19.82 19.11 12.34
CA VAL A 31 -20.48 18.81 11.06
C VAL A 31 -19.57 19.26 9.93
N VAL A 32 -19.34 18.38 8.95
CA VAL A 32 -18.51 18.65 7.77
C VAL A 32 -19.37 18.43 6.53
N ASN A 33 -19.69 19.50 5.80
CA ASN A 33 -20.57 19.45 4.61
C ASN A 33 -21.89 18.70 4.89
N GLY A 34 -22.51 18.97 6.05
CA GLY A 34 -23.74 18.30 6.49
C GLY A 34 -23.55 16.90 7.09
N LYS A 35 -22.35 16.32 7.08
CA LYS A 35 -22.06 15.01 7.69
C LYS A 35 -21.62 15.18 9.15
N PRO A 36 -22.32 14.58 10.13
CA PRO A 36 -21.97 14.73 11.54
C PRO A 36 -20.72 13.91 11.91
N ILE A 37 -19.99 14.42 12.89
CA ILE A 37 -18.93 13.74 13.66
C ILE A 37 -19.44 13.68 15.09
N THR A 38 -19.58 12.48 15.64
CA THR A 38 -20.16 12.25 16.95
C THR A 38 -19.10 12.14 18.06
N SER A 39 -19.52 12.30 19.31
CA SER A 39 -18.66 12.05 20.48
C SER A 39 -18.17 10.61 20.56
N TYR A 40 -18.93 9.66 20.00
CA TYR A 40 -18.50 8.27 19.86
C TYR A 40 -17.35 8.14 18.86
N ASP A 41 -17.45 8.76 17.68
CA ASP A 41 -16.40 8.72 16.65
C ASP A 41 -15.07 9.26 17.18
N VAL A 42 -15.13 10.42 17.86
CA VAL A 42 -13.96 11.04 18.49
C VAL A 42 -13.37 10.11 19.54
N SER A 43 -14.17 9.53 20.43
CA SER A 43 -13.72 8.59 21.45
C SER A 43 -13.04 7.35 20.86
N GLN A 44 -13.63 6.75 19.81
CA GLN A 44 -13.04 5.60 19.12
C GLN A 44 -11.70 5.96 18.47
N ARG A 45 -11.63 7.12 17.81
CA ARG A 45 -10.39 7.59 17.18
C ARG A 45 -9.32 7.89 18.21
N GLN A 46 -9.65 8.50 19.35
CA GLN A 46 -8.69 8.73 20.44
C GLN A 46 -8.08 7.43 20.96
N LYS A 47 -8.89 6.39 21.17
CA LYS A 47 -8.40 5.07 21.60
C LYS A 47 -7.45 4.47 20.57
N LEU A 48 -7.81 4.53 19.28
CA LEU A 48 -6.94 4.07 18.19
C LEU A 48 -5.60 4.86 18.15
N LEU A 49 -5.65 6.18 18.32
CA LEU A 49 -4.48 7.05 18.33
C LEU A 49 -3.54 6.76 19.51
N ARG A 50 -4.09 6.43 20.69
CA ARG A 50 -3.29 6.00 21.85
C ARG A 50 -2.50 4.73 21.55
N LEU A 51 -3.13 3.74 20.91
CA LEU A 51 -2.46 2.48 20.55
C LEU A 51 -1.36 2.65 19.51
N THR A 52 -1.46 3.68 18.69
CA THR A 52 -0.49 3.99 17.61
C THR A 52 0.57 5.02 18.03
N GLY A 53 0.62 5.39 19.32
CA GLY A 53 1.72 6.17 19.91
C GLY A 53 1.44 7.67 20.09
N THR A 54 0.26 8.17 19.74
CA THR A 54 -0.12 9.57 20.03
C THR A 54 -0.43 9.73 21.51
N ARG A 55 0.22 10.69 22.19
CA ARG A 55 0.10 10.85 23.66
C ARG A 55 -0.57 12.14 24.11
N SER A 56 -0.44 13.23 23.35
CA SER A 56 -0.95 14.56 23.70
C SER A 56 -2.01 15.04 22.72
N ASN A 57 -2.88 15.95 23.17
CA ASN A 57 -3.93 16.58 22.37
C ASN A 57 -4.86 15.61 21.63
N LEU A 58 -5.05 14.40 22.18
CA LEU A 58 -5.75 13.30 21.53
C LEU A 58 -7.15 13.69 21.03
N HIS A 59 -7.90 14.48 21.82
CA HIS A 59 -9.21 14.95 21.41
C HIS A 59 -9.14 15.79 20.13
N GLN A 60 -8.27 16.79 20.12
CA GLN A 60 -8.12 17.68 18.96
C GLN A 60 -7.58 16.94 17.75
N VAL A 61 -6.57 16.09 17.93
CA VAL A 61 -6.00 15.26 16.85
C VAL A 61 -7.05 14.30 16.29
N ALA A 62 -7.84 13.65 17.15
CA ALA A 62 -8.92 12.77 16.71
C ALA A 62 -9.97 13.52 15.90
N LEU A 63 -10.41 14.69 16.39
CA LEU A 63 -11.39 15.52 15.70
C LEU A 63 -10.86 16.01 14.35
N ASP A 64 -9.60 16.48 14.29
CA ASP A 64 -8.99 16.95 13.05
C ASP A 64 -8.80 15.82 12.04
N GLU A 65 -8.37 14.62 12.46
CA GLU A 65 -8.28 13.44 11.58
C GLU A 65 -9.67 13.01 11.06
N LEU A 66 -10.72 13.10 11.89
CA LEU A 66 -12.09 12.75 11.47
C LEU A 66 -12.64 13.79 10.48
N ILE A 67 -12.33 15.07 10.67
CA ILE A 67 -12.67 16.12 9.69
C ILE A 67 -11.96 15.84 8.37
N ASP A 68 -10.65 15.56 8.40
CA ASP A 68 -9.88 15.20 7.22
C ASP A 68 -10.49 13.99 6.50
N GLU A 69 -10.86 12.95 7.25
CA GLU A 69 -11.50 11.75 6.72
C GLU A 69 -12.77 12.07 5.94
N LYS A 70 -13.66 12.92 6.48
CA LYS A 70 -14.90 13.32 5.80
C LYS A 70 -14.62 14.07 4.50
N VAL A 71 -13.73 15.06 4.56
CA VAL A 71 -13.36 15.89 3.42
C VAL A 71 -12.69 15.07 2.30
N GLN A 72 -11.78 14.17 2.68
CA GLN A 72 -11.09 13.26 1.76
C GLN A 72 -12.05 12.32 1.04
N LEU A 73 -12.96 11.67 1.79
CA LEU A 73 -13.94 10.76 1.22
C LEU A 73 -14.88 11.47 0.25
N GLU A 74 -15.33 12.67 0.61
CA GLU A 74 -16.22 13.45 -0.24
C GLU A 74 -15.54 13.87 -1.55
N ALA A 75 -14.32 14.37 -1.47
CA ALA A 75 -13.55 14.75 -2.65
C ALA A 75 -13.28 13.57 -3.58
N ALA A 76 -13.02 12.38 -3.04
CA ALA A 76 -12.81 11.17 -3.84
C ALA A 76 -14.12 10.68 -4.47
N GLN A 77 -15.22 10.68 -3.72
CA GLN A 77 -16.55 10.30 -4.20
C GLN A 77 -17.06 11.22 -5.31
N ALA A 78 -16.78 12.52 -5.25
CA ALA A 78 -17.18 13.50 -6.26
C ALA A 78 -16.66 13.18 -7.68
N VAL A 79 -15.59 12.39 -7.78
CA VAL A 79 -15.01 11.92 -9.06
C VAL A 79 -15.04 10.39 -9.21
N ASN A 80 -15.93 9.72 -8.47
CA ASN A 80 -16.12 8.26 -8.51
C ASN A 80 -14.87 7.42 -8.14
N ILE A 81 -13.95 7.99 -7.35
CA ILE A 81 -12.81 7.25 -6.81
C ILE A 81 -13.18 6.72 -5.43
N THR A 82 -13.14 5.40 -5.27
CA THR A 82 -13.47 4.72 -4.02
C THR A 82 -12.43 3.66 -3.65
N ALA A 83 -12.45 3.23 -2.39
CA ALA A 83 -11.69 2.08 -1.91
C ALA A 83 -12.65 0.91 -1.67
N SER A 84 -12.37 -0.24 -2.29
CA SER A 84 -13.18 -1.45 -2.13
C SER A 84 -12.91 -2.11 -0.77
N ASP A 85 -13.82 -2.95 -0.28
CA ASP A 85 -13.57 -3.71 0.95
C ASP A 85 -12.37 -4.65 0.81
N ALA A 86 -12.11 -5.20 -0.38
CA ALA A 86 -10.91 -5.98 -0.65
C ALA A 86 -9.61 -5.17 -0.51
N ASP A 87 -9.63 -3.88 -0.87
CA ASP A 87 -8.48 -3.00 -0.65
C ASP A 87 -8.24 -2.73 0.84
N ILE A 88 -9.32 -2.56 1.61
CA ILE A 88 -9.26 -2.33 3.06
C ILE A 88 -8.75 -3.60 3.77
N ASP A 89 -9.25 -4.77 3.38
CA ASP A 89 -8.83 -6.06 3.94
C ASP A 89 -7.36 -6.34 3.65
N ARG A 90 -6.90 -6.02 2.43
CA ARG A 90 -5.47 -6.09 2.06
C ARG A 90 -4.63 -5.17 2.95
N ALA A 91 -5.03 -3.91 3.12
CA ALA A 91 -4.32 -2.95 3.96
C ALA A 91 -4.28 -3.39 5.44
N ILE A 92 -5.37 -3.95 5.97
CA ILE A 92 -5.39 -4.54 7.33
C ILE A 92 -4.43 -5.72 7.42
N GLY A 93 -4.40 -6.58 6.39
CA GLY A 93 -3.45 -7.69 6.28
C GLY A 93 -2.00 -7.21 6.35
N GLU A 94 -1.66 -6.19 5.57
CA GLU A 94 -0.33 -5.58 5.55
C GLU A 94 0.07 -5.01 6.92
N ILE A 95 -0.84 -4.29 7.59
CA ILE A 95 -0.62 -3.76 8.94
C ILE A 95 -0.37 -4.91 9.92
N ALA A 96 -1.24 -5.93 9.90
CA ALA A 96 -1.14 -7.08 10.79
C ALA A 96 0.20 -7.83 10.59
N SER A 97 0.61 -8.06 9.34
CA SER A 97 1.89 -8.72 9.02
C SER A 97 3.09 -7.92 9.53
N ARG A 98 3.09 -6.58 9.42
CA ARG A 98 4.18 -5.74 9.93
C ARG A 98 4.37 -5.85 11.44
N ILE A 99 3.28 -6.03 12.18
CA ILE A 99 3.31 -6.23 13.65
C ILE A 99 3.30 -7.72 14.04
N LYS A 100 3.57 -8.63 13.10
CA LYS A 100 3.64 -10.08 13.30
C LYS A 100 2.35 -10.70 13.87
N MET A 101 1.20 -10.20 13.43
CA MET A 101 -0.13 -10.70 13.79
C MET A 101 -0.91 -11.13 12.55
N SER A 102 -1.91 -11.99 12.74
CA SER A 102 -2.96 -12.21 11.74
C SER A 102 -4.03 -11.10 11.80
N PRO A 103 -4.82 -10.89 10.73
CA PRO A 103 -5.93 -9.93 10.75
C PRO A 103 -6.94 -10.18 11.88
N SER A 104 -7.21 -11.45 12.20
CA SER A 104 -8.10 -11.85 13.30
C SER A 104 -7.51 -11.46 14.67
N GLN A 105 -6.20 -11.68 14.87
CA GLN A 105 -5.52 -11.27 16.10
C GLN A 105 -5.50 -9.75 16.27
N LEU A 106 -5.23 -9.00 15.20
CA LEU A 106 -5.29 -7.54 15.23
C LEU A 106 -6.71 -7.06 15.60
N THR A 107 -7.75 -7.64 14.99
CA THR A 107 -9.14 -7.29 15.29
C THR A 107 -9.49 -7.55 16.76
N LYS A 108 -9.11 -8.72 17.29
CA LYS A 108 -9.30 -9.07 18.71
C LYS A 108 -8.51 -8.14 19.65
N GLY A 109 -7.29 -7.79 19.27
CA GLY A 109 -6.44 -6.86 20.03
C GLY A 109 -7.02 -5.45 20.10
N LEU A 110 -7.59 -4.94 19.00
CA LEU A 110 -8.30 -3.66 19.00
C LEU A 110 -9.56 -3.72 19.88
N ALA A 111 -10.34 -4.79 19.76
CA ALA A 111 -11.55 -4.99 20.55
C ALA A 111 -11.25 -5.07 22.05
N SER A 112 -10.17 -5.73 22.47
CA SER A 112 -9.76 -5.80 23.89
C SER A 112 -9.33 -4.44 24.46
N GLN A 113 -8.91 -3.51 23.60
CA GLN A 113 -8.62 -2.12 23.95
C GLN A 113 -9.85 -1.20 23.78
N GLY A 114 -11.02 -1.78 23.51
CA GLY A 114 -12.29 -1.05 23.35
C GLY A 114 -12.37 -0.20 22.09
N VAL A 115 -11.60 -0.54 21.05
CA VAL A 115 -11.62 0.07 19.71
C VAL A 115 -12.44 -0.81 18.77
N ASN A 116 -13.49 -0.24 18.17
CA ASN A 116 -14.23 -0.90 17.10
C ASN A 116 -13.36 -0.93 15.84
N ILE A 117 -13.25 -2.11 15.21
CA ILE A 117 -12.52 -2.31 13.95
C ILE A 117 -13.03 -1.39 12.82
N SER A 118 -14.31 -1.00 12.83
CA SER A 118 -14.85 -0.04 11.85
C SER A 118 -14.05 1.26 11.83
N THR A 119 -13.61 1.76 12.98
CA THR A 119 -12.78 2.98 13.10
C THR A 119 -11.51 2.91 12.27
N LEU A 120 -10.84 1.75 12.27
CA LEU A 120 -9.64 1.53 11.46
C LEU A 120 -10.01 1.36 9.98
N ARG A 121 -11.08 0.61 9.68
CA ARG A 121 -11.56 0.41 8.30
C ARG A 121 -11.91 1.74 7.63
N ASP A 122 -12.62 2.62 8.33
CA ASP A 122 -13.06 3.91 7.80
C ASP A 122 -11.88 4.85 7.54
N ARG A 123 -10.91 4.89 8.46
CA ARG A 123 -9.62 5.58 8.26
C ARG A 123 -8.91 5.10 7.00
N LEU A 124 -8.79 3.78 6.84
CA LEU A 124 -8.12 3.19 5.68
C LEU A 124 -8.88 3.47 4.38
N ARG A 125 -10.22 3.42 4.41
CA ARG A 125 -11.05 3.74 3.26
C ARG A 125 -10.79 5.15 2.76
N ALA A 126 -10.78 6.14 3.66
CA ALA A 126 -10.48 7.52 3.31
C ALA A 126 -9.05 7.69 2.79
N GLN A 127 -8.06 7.12 3.48
CA GLN A 127 -6.66 7.23 3.08
C GLN A 127 -6.39 6.62 1.69
N ILE A 128 -6.95 5.44 1.41
CA ILE A 128 -6.77 4.75 0.13
C ILE A 128 -7.48 5.53 -0.99
N ALA A 129 -8.73 5.95 -0.78
CA ALA A 129 -9.50 6.71 -1.75
C ALA A 129 -8.81 8.06 -2.05
N PHE A 130 -8.31 8.75 -1.02
CA PHE A 130 -7.61 10.02 -1.17
C PHE A 130 -6.27 9.86 -1.89
N ASN A 131 -5.49 8.83 -1.56
CA ASN A 131 -4.22 8.55 -2.26
C ASN A 131 -4.44 8.26 -3.74
N ARG A 132 -5.52 7.53 -4.09
CA ARG A 132 -5.93 7.32 -5.49
C ARG A 132 -6.31 8.62 -6.17
N LEU A 133 -7.08 9.47 -5.49
CA LEU A 133 -7.47 10.78 -5.98
C LEU A 133 -6.26 11.68 -6.25
N VAL A 134 -5.32 11.77 -5.31
CA VAL A 134 -4.08 12.56 -5.46
C VAL A 134 -3.27 12.05 -6.65
N ARG A 135 -3.07 10.72 -6.77
CA ARG A 135 -2.36 10.14 -7.91
C ARG A 135 -3.04 10.42 -9.24
N ALA A 136 -4.36 10.29 -9.31
CA ALA A 136 -5.13 10.57 -10.52
C ALA A 136 -5.08 12.06 -10.90
N ARG A 137 -5.18 12.96 -9.91
CA ARG A 137 -5.20 14.41 -10.12
C ARG A 137 -3.84 14.98 -10.51
N PHE A 138 -2.76 14.47 -9.93
CA PHE A 138 -1.42 15.04 -10.06
C PHE A 138 -0.45 14.14 -10.82
N GLN A 139 -0.94 13.15 -11.60
CA GLN A 139 -0.10 12.16 -12.27
C GLN A 139 1.11 12.76 -13.02
N SER A 140 0.90 13.83 -13.79
CA SER A 140 1.94 14.52 -14.55
C SER A 140 2.93 15.29 -13.68
N SER A 141 2.50 15.78 -12.52
CA SER A 141 3.35 16.52 -11.57
C SER A 141 4.11 15.60 -10.61
N LEU A 142 3.65 14.35 -10.46
CA LEU A 142 4.28 13.35 -9.59
C LEU A 142 5.53 12.72 -10.22
N THR A 143 5.64 12.71 -11.55
CA THR A 143 6.83 12.18 -12.22
C THR A 143 8.02 13.10 -11.97
N VAL A 144 9.08 12.55 -11.36
CA VAL A 144 10.34 13.28 -11.14
C VAL A 144 11.11 13.36 -12.46
N SER A 145 11.50 14.58 -12.85
CA SER A 145 12.31 14.80 -14.05
C SER A 145 13.78 14.44 -13.79
N GLU A 146 14.52 14.13 -14.85
CA GLU A 146 15.97 13.90 -14.72
C GLU A 146 16.70 15.11 -14.11
N GLN A 147 16.26 16.34 -14.43
CA GLN A 147 16.82 17.56 -13.87
C GLN A 147 16.62 17.65 -12.35
N ASP A 148 15.47 17.20 -11.85
CA ASP A 148 15.18 17.13 -10.43
C ASP A 148 16.09 16.12 -9.72
N LEU A 149 16.33 14.95 -10.33
CA LEU A 149 17.24 13.93 -9.80
C LEU A 149 18.69 14.45 -9.74
N VAL A 150 19.12 15.13 -10.80
CA VAL A 150 20.45 15.78 -10.84
C VAL A 150 20.57 16.87 -9.77
N ALA A 151 19.52 17.69 -9.58
CA ALA A 151 19.52 18.73 -8.55
C ALA A 151 19.51 18.13 -7.13
N ALA A 152 18.79 17.04 -6.90
CA ALA A 152 18.79 16.34 -5.62
C ALA A 152 20.18 15.76 -5.29
N LEU A 153 20.85 15.13 -6.26
CA LEU A 153 22.23 14.64 -6.10
C LEU A 153 23.24 15.77 -5.85
N ARG A 154 23.01 16.96 -6.41
CA ARG A 154 23.83 18.15 -6.13
C ARG A 154 23.68 18.66 -4.70
N LYS A 155 22.47 18.60 -4.15
CA LYS A 155 22.14 19.17 -2.84
C LYS A 155 22.70 18.35 -1.67
N ASP A 156 22.86 17.04 -1.86
CA ASP A 156 23.40 16.12 -0.85
C ASP A 156 24.95 16.00 -0.91
N ASP A 157 25.64 16.93 -1.59
CA ASP A 157 27.11 16.91 -1.83
C ASP A 157 27.60 15.55 -2.38
N SER A 158 26.71 14.83 -3.05
CA SER A 158 26.87 13.42 -3.45
C SER A 158 27.07 13.26 -4.96
N LEU A 159 27.38 14.33 -5.68
CA LEU A 159 27.82 14.26 -7.09
C LEU A 159 29.02 13.33 -7.29
N ASP A 160 29.91 13.24 -6.29
CA ASP A 160 31.04 12.32 -6.30
C ASP A 160 30.68 10.90 -5.80
N LYS A 161 29.51 10.71 -5.18
CA LYS A 161 28.94 9.39 -4.85
C LYS A 161 28.29 8.79 -6.10
N LYS A 162 29.13 8.51 -7.08
CA LYS A 162 28.82 7.41 -7.99
C LYS A 162 28.63 6.17 -7.13
N ILE A 163 27.41 5.63 -7.09
CA ILE A 163 27.17 4.40 -6.32
C ILE A 163 27.86 3.26 -7.04
N GLU A 164 28.52 2.39 -6.27
CA GLU A 164 28.99 1.13 -6.79
C GLU A 164 27.77 0.25 -7.07
N THR A 165 27.65 -0.18 -8.32
CA THR A 165 26.54 -1.01 -8.78
C THR A 165 27.04 -2.03 -9.78
N ALA A 166 26.42 -3.20 -9.80
CA ALA A 166 26.69 -4.19 -10.83
C ALA A 166 26.11 -3.70 -12.17
N GLU A 167 26.96 -3.57 -13.18
CA GLU A 167 26.56 -3.49 -14.59
C GLU A 167 26.65 -4.88 -15.21
N TYR A 168 25.56 -5.29 -15.84
CA TYR A 168 25.44 -6.54 -16.56
C TYR A 168 25.37 -6.27 -18.06
N ASN A 169 26.01 -7.08 -18.90
CA ASN A 169 25.68 -7.17 -20.32
C ASN A 169 24.77 -8.37 -20.53
N LEU A 170 23.49 -8.10 -20.81
CA LEU A 170 22.45 -9.12 -20.82
C LEU A 170 21.96 -9.41 -22.24
N THR A 171 21.63 -10.67 -22.48
CA THR A 171 20.80 -11.09 -23.62
C THR A 171 19.59 -11.84 -23.10
N GLN A 172 18.41 -11.42 -23.54
CA GLN A 172 17.15 -12.05 -23.17
C GLN A 172 16.96 -13.34 -23.99
N VAL A 173 16.62 -14.42 -23.31
CA VAL A 173 16.23 -15.71 -23.91
C VAL A 173 14.83 -16.03 -23.41
N MET A 174 13.85 -15.99 -24.31
CA MET A 174 12.44 -16.13 -23.96
C MET A 174 11.83 -17.36 -24.59
N VAL A 175 11.19 -18.22 -23.79
CA VAL A 175 10.32 -19.28 -24.28
C VAL A 175 8.91 -18.70 -24.45
N ALA A 176 8.43 -18.60 -25.68
CA ALA A 176 7.16 -17.96 -25.98
C ALA A 176 5.96 -18.81 -25.53
N LEU A 177 4.94 -18.16 -24.98
CA LEU A 177 3.65 -18.76 -24.65
C LEU A 177 2.50 -17.87 -25.17
N PRO A 178 1.34 -18.46 -25.51
CA PRO A 178 0.13 -17.68 -25.72
C PRO A 178 -0.30 -17.01 -24.41
N GLU A 179 -1.10 -15.94 -24.47
CA GLU A 179 -1.54 -15.19 -23.27
C GLU A 179 -2.33 -16.02 -22.26
N LYS A 180 -3.01 -17.07 -22.73
CA LYS A 180 -3.75 -18.03 -21.89
C LYS A 180 -3.31 -19.46 -22.23
N PRO A 181 -2.14 -19.91 -21.77
CA PRO A 181 -1.65 -21.24 -22.07
C PRO A 181 -2.45 -22.29 -21.28
N SER A 182 -2.65 -23.48 -21.86
CA SER A 182 -3.13 -24.62 -21.09
C SER A 182 -2.07 -25.05 -20.06
N PRO A 183 -2.46 -25.72 -18.95
CA PRO A 183 -1.50 -26.22 -17.96
C PRO A 183 -0.40 -27.09 -18.59
N GLN A 184 -0.75 -27.90 -19.58
CA GLN A 184 0.20 -28.72 -20.33
C GLN A 184 1.19 -27.85 -21.14
N ARG A 185 0.72 -26.83 -21.86
CA ARG A 185 1.60 -25.91 -22.62
C ARG A 185 2.56 -25.15 -21.71
N LEU A 186 2.09 -24.73 -20.53
CA LEU A 186 2.95 -24.10 -19.53
C LEU A 186 4.01 -25.08 -19.01
N ALA A 187 3.62 -26.31 -18.67
CA ALA A 187 4.56 -27.35 -18.23
C ALA A 187 5.61 -27.66 -19.30
N ASP A 188 5.21 -27.74 -20.57
CA ASP A 188 6.11 -27.97 -21.70
C ASP A 188 7.13 -26.82 -21.87
N ALA A 189 6.66 -25.57 -21.74
CA ALA A 189 7.53 -24.40 -21.80
C ALA A 189 8.52 -24.37 -20.63
N LYS A 190 8.09 -24.74 -19.41
CA LYS A 190 8.98 -24.86 -18.24
C LYS A 190 10.08 -25.90 -18.46
N ARG A 191 9.72 -27.08 -18.98
CA ARG A 191 10.71 -28.12 -19.33
C ARG A 191 11.68 -27.63 -20.39
N ARG A 192 11.19 -26.90 -21.40
CA ARG A 192 12.06 -26.31 -22.43
C ARG A 192 13.00 -25.24 -21.88
N ALA A 193 12.52 -24.35 -21.02
CA ALA A 193 13.35 -23.34 -20.38
C ALA A 193 14.46 -24.01 -19.56
N ALA A 194 14.13 -25.04 -18.78
CA ALA A 194 15.09 -25.83 -18.02
C ALA A 194 16.11 -26.54 -18.92
N ASP A 195 15.68 -27.14 -20.04
CA ASP A 195 16.57 -27.79 -21.02
C ASP A 195 17.54 -26.80 -21.67
N VAL A 196 17.03 -25.65 -22.13
CA VAL A 196 17.85 -24.57 -22.68
C VAL A 196 18.88 -24.11 -21.65
N ARG A 197 18.46 -23.88 -20.41
CA ARG A 197 19.35 -23.46 -19.32
C ARG A 197 20.41 -24.50 -18.99
N ALA A 198 20.04 -25.78 -18.91
CA ALA A 198 20.96 -26.88 -18.62
C ALA A 198 22.05 -27.00 -19.70
N LYS A 199 21.67 -26.85 -20.97
CA LYS A 199 22.58 -26.90 -22.12
C LYS A 199 23.35 -25.60 -22.35
N PHE A 200 23.01 -24.52 -21.66
CA PHE A 200 23.66 -23.21 -21.83
C PHE A 200 25.03 -23.21 -21.14
N THR A 201 26.10 -23.46 -21.89
CA THR A 201 27.46 -23.56 -21.34
C THR A 201 28.14 -22.20 -21.20
N ASN A 202 28.07 -21.36 -22.23
CA ASN A 202 28.62 -20.01 -22.28
C ASN A 202 27.75 -19.13 -23.20
N CYS A 203 27.94 -17.81 -23.17
CA CYS A 203 27.13 -16.90 -23.98
C CYS A 203 27.26 -17.10 -25.49
N ARG A 204 28.44 -17.45 -26.02
CA ARG A 204 28.62 -17.62 -27.47
C ARG A 204 27.81 -18.82 -27.97
N ASP A 205 28.09 -19.98 -27.40
CA ASP A 205 27.55 -21.25 -27.87
C ASP A 205 26.10 -21.45 -27.39
N GLY A 206 25.81 -21.04 -26.15
CA GLY A 206 24.48 -21.09 -25.55
C GLY A 206 23.46 -20.21 -26.27
N LEU A 207 23.81 -18.98 -26.66
CA LEU A 207 22.91 -18.11 -27.43
C LEU A 207 22.71 -18.63 -28.86
N ALA A 208 23.75 -19.18 -29.49
CA ALA A 208 23.64 -19.80 -30.81
C ALA A 208 22.72 -21.03 -30.79
N MET A 209 22.79 -21.85 -29.73
CA MET A 209 21.91 -22.98 -29.50
C MET A 209 20.48 -22.53 -29.24
N ALA A 210 20.27 -21.57 -28.33
CA ALA A 210 18.95 -21.05 -28.00
C ALA A 210 18.21 -20.44 -29.20
N LYS A 211 18.93 -19.74 -30.10
CA LYS A 211 18.37 -19.21 -31.36
C LYS A 211 17.82 -20.30 -32.29
N LYS A 212 18.35 -21.53 -32.21
CA LYS A 212 17.91 -22.68 -33.02
C LYS A 212 16.80 -23.49 -32.33
N THR A 213 16.54 -23.23 -31.06
CA THR A 213 15.50 -23.93 -30.30
C THR A 213 14.12 -23.42 -30.69
N ARG A 214 13.19 -24.33 -31.01
CA ARG A 214 11.81 -23.99 -31.38
C ARG A 214 11.09 -23.26 -30.24
N GLU A 215 10.28 -22.26 -30.60
CA GLU A 215 9.51 -21.42 -29.65
C GLU A 215 10.42 -20.65 -28.64
N VAL A 216 11.72 -20.52 -28.94
CA VAL A 216 12.66 -19.68 -28.18
C VAL A 216 13.02 -18.45 -28.99
N VAL A 217 12.98 -17.29 -28.34
CA VAL A 217 13.30 -15.99 -28.93
C VAL A 217 14.47 -15.40 -28.17
N VAL A 218 15.54 -15.07 -28.89
CA VAL A 218 16.74 -14.46 -28.32
C VAL A 218 16.83 -13.00 -28.76
N ARG A 219 16.91 -12.07 -27.81
CA ARG A 219 16.98 -10.63 -28.07
C ARG A 219 18.10 -9.98 -27.25
N PRO A 220 18.97 -9.16 -27.84
CA PRO A 220 19.90 -8.35 -27.06
C PRO A 220 19.14 -7.46 -26.08
N PHE A 221 19.55 -7.48 -24.80
CA PHE A 221 19.00 -6.58 -23.78
C PHE A 221 19.96 -5.41 -23.50
N GLY A 222 21.26 -5.67 -23.66
CA GLY A 222 22.32 -4.66 -23.58
C GLY A 222 22.88 -4.49 -22.18
N ARG A 223 23.70 -3.44 -22.00
CA ARG A 223 24.28 -3.09 -20.70
C ARG A 223 23.22 -2.43 -19.81
N ARG A 224 23.05 -2.95 -18.61
CA ARG A 224 22.14 -2.41 -17.59
C ARG A 224 22.78 -2.49 -16.22
N THR A 225 22.63 -1.43 -15.43
CA THR A 225 22.94 -1.44 -14.01
C THR A 225 21.84 -2.17 -13.23
N ALA A 226 22.17 -2.69 -12.06
CA ALA A 226 21.19 -3.33 -11.19
C ALA A 226 19.98 -2.42 -10.89
N ALA A 227 20.19 -1.11 -10.79
CA ALA A 227 19.14 -0.12 -10.54
C ALA A 227 18.13 0.04 -11.71
N GLU A 228 18.52 -0.30 -12.93
CA GLU A 228 17.67 -0.21 -14.12
C GLU A 228 16.82 -1.46 -14.36
N LEU A 229 17.02 -2.51 -13.57
CA LEU A 229 16.32 -3.79 -13.68
C LEU A 229 15.10 -3.84 -12.76
N THR A 230 14.07 -4.60 -13.17
CA THR A 230 12.92 -4.87 -12.30
C THR A 230 13.33 -5.70 -11.08
N PRO A 231 12.60 -5.64 -9.95
CA PRO A 231 12.92 -6.43 -8.76
C PRO A 231 13.10 -7.93 -9.04
N ASP A 232 12.18 -8.52 -9.82
CA ASP A 232 12.23 -9.94 -10.19
C ASP A 232 13.47 -10.26 -11.02
N ALA A 233 13.83 -9.40 -11.99
CA ALA A 233 15.02 -9.57 -12.80
C ALA A 233 16.30 -9.49 -11.95
N ARG A 234 16.38 -8.55 -11.01
CA ARG A 234 17.53 -8.45 -10.09
C ARG A 234 17.68 -9.71 -9.25
N ALA A 235 16.58 -10.17 -8.66
CA ALA A 235 16.58 -11.34 -7.76
C ALA A 235 17.11 -12.59 -8.46
N VAL A 236 16.72 -12.84 -9.71
CA VAL A 236 17.22 -14.02 -10.46
C VAL A 236 18.63 -13.85 -11.03
N LEU A 237 19.22 -12.64 -10.99
CA LEU A 237 20.52 -12.32 -11.57
C LEU A 237 21.64 -12.20 -10.53
N GLU A 238 21.30 -12.08 -9.25
CA GLU A 238 22.25 -11.87 -8.16
C GLU A 238 23.35 -12.95 -8.15
N ASP A 239 22.92 -14.21 -8.18
CA ASP A 239 23.76 -15.40 -8.06
C ASP A 239 24.13 -16.07 -9.40
N VAL A 240 23.79 -15.44 -10.53
CA VAL A 240 24.08 -16.04 -11.85
C VAL A 240 25.53 -15.75 -12.24
N PRO A 241 26.36 -16.78 -12.46
CA PRO A 241 27.73 -16.57 -12.92
C PRO A 241 27.76 -16.01 -14.34
N VAL A 242 28.83 -15.28 -14.65
CA VAL A 242 29.09 -14.83 -16.04
C VAL A 242 29.19 -16.05 -16.96
N GLY A 243 28.58 -15.94 -18.14
CA GLY A 243 28.43 -17.01 -19.12
C GLY A 243 27.21 -17.90 -18.92
N ARG A 244 26.43 -17.74 -17.85
CA ARG A 244 25.28 -18.60 -17.53
C ARG A 244 23.94 -17.90 -17.77
N LEU A 245 22.89 -18.71 -17.73
CA LEU A 245 21.50 -18.30 -17.92
C LEU A 245 20.76 -18.31 -16.56
N SER A 246 20.02 -17.24 -16.28
CA SER A 246 19.21 -17.12 -15.06
C SER A 246 18.09 -18.17 -14.98
N GLU A 247 17.49 -18.32 -13.81
CA GLU A 247 16.20 -19.02 -13.69
C GLU A 247 15.12 -18.29 -14.53
N PRO A 248 14.09 -19.02 -15.01
CA PRO A 248 13.02 -18.44 -15.80
C PRO A 248 12.04 -17.64 -14.93
N ILE A 249 11.73 -16.43 -15.37
CA ILE A 249 10.68 -15.57 -14.83
C ILE A 249 9.41 -15.74 -15.68
N GLU A 250 8.28 -16.02 -15.05
CA GLU A 250 6.99 -16.05 -15.73
C GLU A 250 6.52 -14.63 -16.06
N VAL A 251 6.21 -14.38 -17.34
CA VAL A 251 5.63 -13.11 -17.83
C VAL A 251 4.40 -13.41 -18.69
N PRO A 252 3.50 -12.45 -18.94
CA PRO A 252 2.21 -12.71 -19.61
C PRO A 252 2.28 -13.43 -20.96
N ARG A 253 3.42 -13.37 -21.67
CA ARG A 253 3.62 -13.99 -22.99
C ARG A 253 4.72 -15.05 -23.02
N GLY A 254 5.18 -15.55 -21.89
CA GLY A 254 6.24 -16.57 -21.88
C GLY A 254 7.05 -16.67 -20.60
N LEU A 255 8.17 -17.37 -20.73
CA LEU A 255 9.18 -17.51 -19.69
C LEU A 255 10.43 -16.78 -20.15
N VAL A 256 10.88 -15.80 -19.38
CA VAL A 256 12.06 -14.99 -19.71
C VAL A 256 13.23 -15.42 -18.84
N MET A 257 14.37 -15.67 -19.48
CA MET A 257 15.65 -15.85 -18.81
C MET A 257 16.65 -14.80 -19.34
N PHE A 258 17.65 -14.49 -18.53
CA PHE A 258 18.70 -13.55 -18.88
C PHE A 258 20.05 -14.26 -18.93
N ALA A 259 20.73 -14.17 -20.07
CA ALA A 259 22.11 -14.62 -20.22
C ALA A 259 23.04 -13.51 -19.74
N VAL A 260 23.86 -13.80 -18.73
CA VAL A 260 24.82 -12.85 -18.15
C VAL A 260 26.14 -12.97 -18.89
N CYS A 261 26.38 -12.14 -19.90
CA CYS A 261 27.57 -12.26 -20.74
C CYS A 261 28.76 -11.44 -20.24
N ASP A 262 28.50 -10.45 -19.40
CA ASP A 262 29.49 -9.65 -18.70
C ASP A 262 28.86 -9.18 -17.38
N LYS A 263 29.66 -9.07 -16.32
CA LYS A 263 29.26 -8.50 -15.02
C LYS A 263 30.47 -7.78 -14.44
N LYS A 264 30.32 -6.48 -14.17
CA LYS A 264 31.36 -5.68 -13.52
C LYS A 264 30.75 -4.71 -12.53
N ILE A 265 31.48 -4.37 -11.47
CA ILE A 265 31.09 -3.28 -10.59
C ILE A 265 31.55 -1.97 -11.22
N ILE A 266 30.63 -1.04 -11.39
CA ILE A 266 30.91 0.30 -11.88
C ILE A 266 30.44 1.34 -10.88
N LYS A 267 31.03 2.52 -10.99
CA LYS A 267 30.58 3.73 -10.34
C LYS A 267 29.63 4.46 -11.29
N SER A 268 28.33 4.50 -10.99
CA SER A 268 27.31 5.05 -11.91
C SER A 268 26.43 6.14 -11.27
N THR A 269 26.43 7.33 -11.88
CA THR A 269 25.51 8.44 -11.52
C THR A 269 24.08 8.14 -11.95
N ASN A 270 23.87 7.50 -13.10
CA ASN A 270 22.52 7.10 -13.55
C ASN A 270 21.88 6.10 -12.58
N ALA A 271 22.67 5.17 -12.03
CA ALA A 271 22.18 4.24 -11.01
C ALA A 271 21.83 4.97 -9.70
N ALA A 272 22.62 5.97 -9.31
CA ALA A 272 22.30 6.82 -8.16
C ALA A 272 20.98 7.59 -8.37
N MET A 273 20.78 8.19 -9.55
CA MET A 273 19.52 8.85 -9.90
C MET A 273 18.33 7.90 -9.84
N LYS A 274 18.46 6.70 -10.42
CA LYS A 274 17.38 5.69 -10.40
C LYS A 274 17.07 5.16 -9.01
N ALA A 275 18.04 5.13 -8.11
CA ALA A 275 17.82 4.75 -6.72
C ALA A 275 17.04 5.81 -5.93
N LEU A 276 17.18 7.10 -6.26
CA LEU A 276 16.50 8.22 -5.60
C LEU A 276 15.06 8.45 -6.10
N GLU A 277 14.77 8.06 -7.34
CA GLU A 277 13.49 8.33 -7.99
C GLU A 277 12.26 7.86 -7.18
N PRO A 278 12.22 6.65 -6.58
CA PRO A 278 11.07 6.21 -5.80
C PRO A 278 10.79 7.07 -4.57
N ASP A 279 11.84 7.47 -3.85
CA ASP A 279 11.72 8.28 -2.63
C ASP A 279 11.26 9.69 -2.98
N MET A 280 11.84 10.30 -4.01
CA MET A 280 11.41 11.62 -4.50
C MET A 280 9.96 11.61 -5.01
N ASN A 281 9.55 10.55 -5.71
CA ASN A 281 8.15 10.38 -6.14
C ASN A 281 7.21 10.30 -4.93
N ASN A 282 7.61 9.58 -3.88
CA ASN A 282 6.82 9.46 -2.64
C ASN A 282 6.73 10.80 -1.90
N GLU A 283 7.85 11.49 -1.71
CA GLU A 283 7.89 12.81 -1.06
C GLU A 283 7.04 13.84 -1.80
N ARG A 284 7.13 13.88 -3.14
CA ARG A 284 6.25 14.73 -3.97
C ARG A 284 4.79 14.35 -3.78
N GLY A 285 4.48 13.06 -3.79
CA GLY A 285 3.15 12.52 -3.52
C GLY A 285 2.56 13.03 -2.21
N GLU A 286 3.32 12.93 -1.12
CA GLU A 286 2.92 13.41 0.20
C GLU A 286 2.75 14.94 0.24
N ALA A 287 3.65 15.68 -0.42
CA ALA A 287 3.55 17.14 -0.49
C ALA A 287 2.26 17.59 -1.21
N PHE A 288 1.95 16.99 -2.37
CA PHE A 288 0.71 17.25 -3.09
C PHE A 288 -0.52 16.82 -2.29
N ALA A 289 -0.49 15.64 -1.66
CA ALA A 289 -1.58 15.19 -0.81
C ALA A 289 -1.86 16.18 0.33
N LYS A 290 -0.82 16.66 1.02
CA LYS A 290 -0.93 17.63 2.11
C LYS A 290 -1.43 18.98 1.61
N GLN A 291 -0.95 19.47 0.47
CA GLN A 291 -1.42 20.73 -0.12
C GLN A 291 -2.89 20.64 -0.53
N TYR A 292 -3.27 19.54 -1.18
CA TYR A 292 -4.63 19.33 -1.64
C TYR A 292 -5.60 19.18 -0.46
N LEU A 293 -5.21 18.44 0.58
CA LEU A 293 -6.01 18.35 1.80
C LEU A 293 -6.22 19.73 2.46
N ARG A 294 -5.18 20.57 2.53
CA ARG A 294 -5.34 21.95 3.01
C ARG A 294 -6.32 22.76 2.17
N GLN A 295 -6.34 22.57 0.85
CA GLN A 295 -7.32 23.21 -0.02
C GLN A 295 -8.72 22.71 0.28
N LEU A 296 -8.93 21.39 0.28
CA LEU A 296 -10.25 20.81 0.54
C LEU A 296 -10.79 21.22 1.92
N ARG A 297 -9.94 21.31 2.95
CA ARG A 297 -10.35 21.83 4.27
C ARG A 297 -10.80 23.29 4.24
N ARG A 298 -10.21 24.14 3.39
CA ARG A 298 -10.63 25.54 3.24
C ARG A 298 -11.95 25.65 2.49
N ASP A 299 -12.19 24.76 1.53
CA ASP A 299 -13.38 24.76 0.70
C ASP A 299 -14.58 24.09 1.40
N ALA A 300 -14.33 23.27 2.43
CA ALA A 300 -15.35 22.58 3.20
C ALA A 300 -16.03 23.51 4.25
N VAL A 301 -17.34 23.31 4.43
CA VAL A 301 -18.10 23.93 5.52
C VAL A 301 -17.94 23.06 6.77
N ILE A 302 -17.25 23.59 7.78
CA ILE A 302 -16.94 22.89 9.03
C ILE A 302 -17.55 23.66 10.20
N GLU A 303 -18.59 23.09 10.80
CA GLU A 303 -19.22 23.62 12.02
C GLU A 303 -18.76 22.81 13.24
N ARG A 304 -18.18 23.47 14.24
CA ARG A 304 -17.82 22.84 15.53
C ARG A 304 -18.88 23.19 16.56
N ARG A 305 -19.26 22.21 17.41
CA ARG A 305 -20.28 22.34 18.45
C ARG A 305 -19.68 22.28 19.84
#